data_AF-A0AAW6KIN4-F1
#
_entry.id   AF-A0AAW6KIN4-F1
#
_cell.length_a   1.000
_cell.length_b   1.000
_cell.length_c   1.000
_cell.angle_alpha   90.00
_cell.angle_beta   90.00
_cell.angle_gamma   90.00
#
_symmetry.space_group_name_H-M   'P 1'
#
loop_
_entity.id
_entity.type
_entity.pdbx_description
1 polymer ?
#
loop_
_entity_poly.entity_id
_entity_poly.type
_entity_poly.pdbx_seq_one_letter_code
_entity_poly.pdbx_strand_id
1 'polypeptide(L)'
;MKIYLDPGHGGSDPGASGNGLQEKDVTLAIALKMNEILLKEYDNAETRLSRTTDKTVTLQERTDDANSWGADLFVSIHTNAFDGTAYGYEDYIYSGLADESVTALY
;
A
#
# COMPACT_ATOMS: atom_id res chain seq x y z
N MET A 1 -6.37 -1.49 -15.99
CA MET A 1 -6.35 -0.68 -14.76
C MET A 1 -5.07 -1.03 -14.01
N LYS A 2 -4.20 -0.04 -13.84
CA LYS A 2 -2.91 -0.15 -13.16
C LYS A 2 -3.06 0.18 -11.69
N ILE A 3 -2.95 -0.84 -10.84
CA ILE A 3 -3.10 -0.74 -9.40
C ILE A 3 -1.70 -0.83 -8.77
N TYR A 4 -1.25 0.26 -8.19
CA TYR A 4 0.01 0.29 -7.47
C TYR A 4 -0.22 -0.08 -6.00
N LEU A 5 0.40 -1.17 -5.55
CA LEU A 5 0.29 -1.66 -4.18
C LEU A 5 1.53 -1.29 -3.40
N ASP A 6 1.36 -0.51 -2.34
CA ASP A 6 2.46 -0.04 -1.51
C ASP A 6 2.39 -0.68 -0.11
N PRO A 7 3.09 -1.82 0.12
CA PRO A 7 3.24 -2.34 1.47
C PRO A 7 4.12 -1.40 2.31
N GLY A 8 3.52 -0.77 3.32
CA GLY A 8 4.15 0.21 4.20
C GLY A 8 5.45 -0.28 4.84
N HIS A 9 6.31 0.65 5.27
CA HIS A 9 7.58 0.34 5.94
C HIS A 9 8.53 -0.56 5.12
N GLY A 10 9.46 -1.27 5.77
CA GLY A 10 10.41 -2.18 5.13
C GLY A 10 11.87 -1.88 5.45
N GLY A 11 12.69 -2.92 5.40
CA GLY A 11 14.11 -2.87 5.73
C GLY A 11 14.33 -2.43 7.17
N SER A 12 14.95 -1.26 7.32
CA SER A 12 15.31 -0.66 8.61
C SER A 12 14.11 -0.10 9.39
N ASP A 13 12.97 0.10 8.73
CA ASP A 13 11.74 0.56 9.36
C ASP A 13 10.80 -0.64 9.57
N PRO A 14 10.60 -1.11 10.82
CA PRO A 14 9.72 -2.24 11.11
C PRO A 14 8.23 -1.86 11.13
N GLY A 15 7.90 -0.55 11.20
CA GLY A 15 6.57 -0.07 11.56
C GLY A 15 6.16 -0.48 12.98
N ALA A 16 4.85 -0.56 13.22
CA ALA A 16 4.31 -1.06 14.46
C ALA A 16 4.79 -2.50 14.76
N SER A 17 4.99 -2.82 16.03
CA SER A 17 5.45 -4.13 16.48
C SER A 17 4.66 -4.60 17.68
N GLY A 18 4.23 -5.86 17.66
CA GLY A 18 3.43 -6.45 18.74
C GLY A 18 3.17 -7.94 18.51
N ASN A 19 2.99 -8.72 19.57
CA ASN A 19 2.72 -10.16 19.49
C ASN A 19 3.73 -10.98 18.65
N GLY A 20 4.98 -10.52 18.58
CA GLY A 20 6.02 -11.16 17.74
C GLY A 20 5.90 -10.86 16.25
N LEU A 21 5.02 -9.96 15.85
CA LEU A 21 4.83 -9.50 14.47
C LEU A 21 5.38 -8.09 14.29
N GLN A 22 5.86 -7.82 13.07
CA GLN A 22 6.25 -6.49 12.61
C GLN A 22 5.32 -6.09 11.46
N GLU A 23 4.85 -4.84 11.48
CA GLU A 23 3.95 -4.29 10.46
C GLU A 23 4.53 -4.44 9.05
N LYS A 24 5.84 -4.24 8.87
CA LYS A 24 6.50 -4.41 7.56
C LYS A 24 6.32 -5.81 6.95
N ASP A 25 6.22 -6.85 7.77
CA ASP A 25 6.06 -8.23 7.32
C ASP A 25 4.60 -8.51 6.98
N VAL A 26 3.68 -8.01 7.82
CA VAL A 26 2.24 -8.17 7.64
C VAL A 26 1.77 -7.43 6.38
N THR A 27 2.19 -6.18 6.21
CA THR A 27 1.86 -5.36 5.03
C THR A 27 2.39 -5.98 3.74
N LEU A 28 3.61 -6.55 3.75
CA LEU A 28 4.17 -7.27 2.60
C LEU A 28 3.35 -8.51 2.25
N ALA A 29 2.98 -9.31 3.25
CA ALA A 29 2.18 -10.51 3.06
C ALA A 29 0.80 -10.18 2.46
N ILE A 30 0.14 -9.13 2.96
CA ILE A 30 -1.14 -8.64 2.43
C ILE A 30 -0.99 -8.19 0.97
N ALA A 31 0.01 -7.35 0.67
CA ALA A 31 0.22 -6.82 -0.68
C ALA A 31 0.53 -7.93 -1.70
N LEU A 32 1.36 -8.91 -1.34
CA LEU A 32 1.65 -10.05 -2.20
C LEU A 32 0.40 -10.91 -2.45
N LYS A 33 -0.45 -11.09 -1.43
CA LYS A 33 -1.71 -11.83 -1.59
C LYS A 33 -2.73 -11.07 -2.44
N MET A 34 -2.84 -9.76 -2.26
CA MET A 34 -3.65 -8.88 -3.11
C MET A 34 -3.19 -8.96 -4.56
N ASN A 35 -1.88 -8.88 -4.80
CA ASN A 35 -1.30 -9.02 -6.14
C ASN A 35 -1.69 -10.35 -6.80
N GLU A 36 -1.54 -11.48 -6.09
CA GLU A 36 -1.93 -12.80 -6.59
C GLU A 36 -3.42 -12.85 -6.96
N ILE A 37 -4.30 -12.37 -6.08
CA ILE A 37 -5.76 -12.38 -6.31
C ILE A 37 -6.13 -11.46 -7.48
N LEU A 38 -5.60 -10.24 -7.52
CA LEU A 38 -5.90 -9.27 -8.57
C LEU A 38 -5.51 -9.79 -9.96
N LEU A 39 -4.29 -10.32 -10.10
CA LEU A 39 -3.81 -10.86 -11.37
C LEU A 39 -4.53 -12.15 -11.79
N LYS A 40 -5.09 -12.90 -10.84
CA LYS A 40 -5.79 -14.15 -11.12
C LYS A 40 -7.27 -13.95 -11.46
N GLU A 41 -7.95 -13.05 -10.76
CA GLU A 41 -9.41 -12.95 -10.79
C GLU A 41 -9.90 -11.79 -11.69
N TYR A 42 -9.01 -10.91 -12.17
CA TYR A 42 -9.38 -9.74 -12.99
C TYR A 42 -8.54 -9.63 -14.26
N ASP A 43 -9.15 -9.88 -15.42
CA ASP A 43 -8.46 -9.91 -16.74
C ASP A 43 -7.81 -8.58 -17.15
N ASN A 44 -8.28 -7.45 -16.61
CA ASN A 44 -7.81 -6.11 -16.96
C ASN A 44 -7.02 -5.43 -15.84
N ALA A 45 -6.63 -6.16 -14.80
CA ALA A 45 -5.80 -5.65 -13.72
C ALA A 45 -4.31 -5.83 -14.04
N GLU A 46 -3.55 -4.74 -13.94
CA GLU A 46 -2.09 -4.77 -13.88
C GLU A 46 -1.68 -4.29 -12.49
N THR A 47 -0.69 -4.94 -11.89
CA THR A 47 -0.19 -4.58 -10.56
C THR A 47 1.31 -4.29 -10.60
N ARG A 48 1.73 -3.29 -9.81
CA ARG A 48 3.14 -3.04 -9.48
C ARG A 48 3.23 -2.78 -7.97
N LEU A 49 4.29 -3.27 -7.35
CA LEU A 49 4.51 -3.11 -5.91
C LEU A 49 5.76 -2.26 -5.67
N SER A 50 5.71 -1.38 -4.67
CA SER A 50 6.90 -0.61 -4.25
C SER A 50 8.03 -1.50 -3.74
N ARG A 51 7.67 -2.62 -3.10
CA ARG A 51 8.57 -3.69 -2.71
C ARG A 51 7.88 -5.05 -2.76
N THR A 52 8.66 -6.07 -3.12
CA THR A 52 8.26 -7.49 -3.09
C THR A 52 9.09 -8.31 -2.11
N THR A 53 10.02 -7.65 -1.41
CA THR A 53 10.91 -8.22 -0.38
C THR A 53 11.01 -7.25 0.79
N ASP A 54 11.67 -7.67 1.87
CA ASP A 54 12.01 -6.79 2.98
C ASP A 54 13.18 -5.87 2.57
N LYS A 55 12.85 -4.68 2.08
CA LYS A 55 13.81 -3.62 1.72
C LYS A 55 13.26 -2.25 2.10
N THR A 56 14.15 -1.33 2.40
CA THR A 56 13.79 0.07 2.58
C THR A 56 13.41 0.68 1.23
N VAL A 57 12.26 1.35 1.17
CA VAL A 57 11.83 2.21 0.07
C VAL A 57 11.29 3.49 0.68
N THR A 58 11.84 4.64 0.28
CA THR A 58 11.42 5.94 0.82
C THR A 58 10.02 6.32 0.34
N LEU A 59 9.34 7.22 1.05
CA LEU A 59 8.02 7.73 0.65
C LEU A 59 8.05 8.37 -0.75
N GLN A 60 9.14 9.08 -1.08
CA GLN A 60 9.31 9.70 -2.39
C GLN A 60 9.47 8.64 -3.49
N GLU A 61 10.32 7.62 -3.30
CA GLU A 61 10.50 6.56 -4.29
C GLU A 61 9.20 5.80 -4.60
N ARG A 62 8.37 5.56 -3.58
CA ARG A 62 7.06 4.90 -3.74
C ARG A 62 6.13 5.72 -4.65
N THR A 63 6.06 7.02 -4.41
CA THR A 63 5.17 7.92 -5.16
C THR A 63 5.72 8.22 -6.56
N ASP A 64 7.04 8.36 -6.72
CA ASP A 64 7.68 8.55 -8.02
C ASP A 64 7.52 7.33 -8.94
N ASP A 65 7.70 6.11 -8.41
CA ASP A 65 7.50 4.89 -9.19
C ASP A 65 6.03 4.70 -9.60
N ALA A 66 5.08 4.97 -8.70
CA ALA A 66 3.66 4.92 -9.03
C ALA A 66 3.27 5.93 -10.12
N ASN A 67 3.71 7.19 -9.99
CA ASN A 67 3.44 8.25 -10.96
C ASN A 67 4.09 7.95 -12.32
N SER A 68 5.35 7.52 -12.32
CA SER A 68 6.08 7.21 -13.57
C SER A 68 5.52 5.99 -14.30
N TRP A 69 4.99 5.00 -13.57
CA TRP A 69 4.30 3.86 -14.16
C TRP A 69 2.92 4.23 -14.73
N GLY A 70 2.37 5.37 -14.31
CA GLY A 70 1.02 5.83 -14.63
C GLY A 70 -0.02 4.99 -13.93
N ALA A 71 0.10 4.83 -12.61
CA ALA A 71 -0.89 4.14 -11.80
C ALA A 71 -2.27 4.82 -11.89
N ASP A 72 -3.32 4.04 -12.11
CA ASP A 72 -4.71 4.51 -12.04
C ASP A 72 -5.18 4.60 -10.57
N LEU A 73 -4.64 3.72 -9.71
CA LEU A 73 -4.93 3.66 -8.29
C LEU A 73 -3.64 3.40 -7.50
N PHE A 74 -3.44 4.13 -6.40
CA PHE A 74 -2.38 3.88 -5.42
C PHE A 74 -3.01 3.40 -4.11
N VAL A 75 -2.65 2.20 -3.65
CA VAL A 75 -3.15 1.61 -2.41
C VAL A 75 -1.98 1.37 -1.47
N SER A 76 -1.87 2.19 -0.42
CA SER A 76 -0.91 1.95 0.66
C SER A 76 -1.53 1.10 1.74
N ILE A 77 -0.80 0.08 2.19
CA ILE A 77 -1.28 -0.93 3.13
C ILE A 77 -0.47 -0.78 4.41
N HIS A 78 -1.18 -0.57 5.52
CA HIS A 78 -0.64 -0.38 6.85
C HIS A 78 -1.45 -1.15 7.90
N THR A 79 -0.87 -1.35 9.09
CA THR A 79 -1.57 -1.92 10.24
C THR A 79 -1.46 -0.96 11.42
N ASN A 80 -2.56 -0.31 11.75
CA ASN A 80 -2.58 0.73 12.77
C ASN A 80 -2.18 0.18 14.16
N ALA A 81 -1.65 1.04 15.02
CA ALA A 81 -1.28 0.71 16.39
C ALA A 81 -1.65 1.85 17.34
N PHE A 82 -2.08 1.49 18.54
CA PHE A 82 -2.51 2.44 19.55
C PHE A 82 -2.12 1.95 20.95
N ASP A 83 -1.68 2.87 21.81
CA ASP A 83 -1.39 2.59 23.22
C ASP A 83 -2.70 2.56 24.02
N GLY A 84 -3.39 1.41 23.94
CA GLY A 84 -4.70 1.20 24.54
C GLY A 84 -5.46 0.04 23.90
N THR A 85 -6.78 0.17 23.79
CA THR A 85 -7.62 -0.81 23.11
C THR A 85 -8.34 -0.13 21.95
N ALA A 86 -7.91 -0.48 20.73
CA ALA A 86 -8.57 -0.12 19.49
C ALA A 86 -8.46 -1.31 18.54
N TYR A 87 -9.51 -1.57 17.79
CA TYR A 87 -9.57 -2.64 16.79
C TYR A 87 -10.57 -2.25 15.72
N GLY A 88 -10.31 -2.66 14.48
CA GLY A 88 -11.14 -2.33 13.34
C GLY A 88 -10.32 -2.15 12.08
N TYR A 89 -10.97 -1.57 11.09
CA TYR A 89 -10.43 -1.25 9.79
C TYR A 89 -10.83 0.19 9.46
N GLU A 90 -9.93 0.92 8.83
CA GLU A 90 -10.13 2.29 8.38
C GLU A 90 -9.35 2.53 7.09
N ASP A 91 -9.92 3.36 6.22
CA ASP A 91 -9.28 3.83 5.00
C ASP A 91 -9.12 5.34 5.07
N TYR A 92 -7.97 5.81 4.58
CA TYR A 92 -7.71 7.23 4.41
C TYR A 92 -7.65 7.56 2.93
N ILE A 93 -8.31 8.65 2.56
CA ILE A 93 -8.17 9.26 1.24
C ILE A 93 -7.48 10.61 1.39
N TYR A 94 -6.60 10.94 0.44
CA TYR A 94 -6.00 12.27 0.42
C TYR A 94 -7.07 13.29 0.02
N SER A 95 -7.42 14.20 0.93
CA SER A 95 -8.49 15.18 0.74
C SER A 95 -8.06 16.46 0.02
N GLY A 96 -6.77 16.59 -0.30
CA GLY A 96 -6.20 17.75 -1.00
C GLY A 96 -6.12 17.57 -2.52
N LEU A 97 -6.90 16.65 -3.10
CA LEU A 97 -6.96 16.47 -4.55
C LEU A 97 -7.58 17.72 -5.20
N ALA A 98 -7.07 18.10 -6.38
CA ALA A 98 -7.76 19.07 -7.22
C ALA A 98 -9.09 18.46 -7.71
N ASP A 99 -10.12 19.28 -7.89
CA ASP A 99 -11.45 18.84 -8.35
C ASP A 99 -11.37 18.15 -9.73
N GLU A 100 -10.33 18.44 -10.52
CA GLU A 100 -10.07 17.82 -11.82
C GLU A 100 -9.29 16.49 -11.74
N SER A 101 -8.88 16.06 -10.54
CA SER A 101 -8.20 14.78 -10.35
C SER A 101 -9.10 13.61 -10.71
N VAL A 102 -8.58 12.67 -11.51
CA VAL A 102 -9.28 11.42 -11.85
C VAL A 102 -9.70 10.65 -10.59
N THR A 103 -8.92 10.74 -9.50
CA THR A 103 -9.22 10.11 -8.21
C THR A 103 -10.34 10.80 -7.44
N ALA A 104 -10.58 12.10 -7.66
CA ALA A 104 -11.66 12.84 -6.99
C ALA A 104 -13.07 12.54 -7.57
N LEU A 105 -13.12 11.87 -8.73
CA LEU A 105 -14.36 11.52 -9.43
C LEU A 105 -14.93 10.13 -9.04
N TYR A 106 -14.21 9.38 -8.20
CA TYR A 106 -14.64 8.11 -7.62
C TYR A 106 -15.13 8.31 -6.18
#